data_AF-A0A090TAP0-F1
#
_entry.id   AF-A0A090TAP0-F1
#
_cell.length_a   1.000
_cell.length_b   1.000
_cell.length_c   1.000
_cell.angle_alpha   90.00
_cell.angle_beta   90.00
_cell.angle_gamma   90.00
#
_symmetry.space_group_name_H-M   'P 1'
#
loop_
_entity.id
_entity.type
_entity.pdbx_description
1 polymer ?
#
loop_
_entity_poly.entity_id
_entity_poly.type
_entity_poly.pdbx_seq_one_letter_code
_entity_poly.pdbx_strand_id
1 'polypeptide(L)'
;MSQLAIEQPKKLGFLDRFLTLWIFLAMGFGVLLGVAFPSQIESLNESMTVGSTNVPLAIGLILMMYPPLAKVNYGLMGKVLQDKQAVTLSLVMNWLVGPILMFVLALTFLGDEPSLMTGVILIGLARCIAMVLVWNDIGGGNKEYGAALVALNSVFQIITYSFLAWLFITVLPPKFGFQGQVVDISMAEIAESVMIYLGIPFLAGFLSRKILVAKKGEQCTTRLSSLRYPRSRLSRCLPPSY
;
A
#
# COMPACT_ATOMS: atom_id res chain seq x y z
N MET A 1 -11.75 37.65 20.10
CA MET A 1 -10.51 36.92 19.76
C MET A 1 -10.78 35.44 19.95
N SER A 2 -11.01 34.72 18.86
CA SER A 2 -11.29 33.27 18.86
C SER A 2 -10.04 32.53 19.35
N GLN A 3 -10.15 31.79 20.45
CA GLN A 3 -9.11 30.90 20.92
C GLN A 3 -8.90 29.79 19.88
N LEU A 4 -7.80 29.86 19.13
CA LEU A 4 -7.28 28.71 18.39
C LEU A 4 -6.87 27.66 19.43
N ALA A 5 -7.74 26.70 19.69
CA ALA A 5 -7.40 25.51 20.43
C ALA A 5 -6.24 24.82 19.70
N ILE A 6 -5.03 24.95 20.25
CA ILE A 6 -3.87 24.18 19.80
C ILE A 6 -4.17 22.72 20.16
N GLU A 7 -4.64 21.94 19.20
CA GLU A 7 -4.74 20.49 19.37
C GLU A 7 -3.35 19.96 19.74
N GLN A 8 -3.27 19.30 20.90
CA GLN A 8 -2.04 18.72 21.42
C GLN A 8 -1.43 17.76 20.39
N PRO A 9 -0.12 17.83 20.10
CA PRO A 9 0.51 16.93 19.14
C PRO A 9 0.33 15.49 19.63
N LYS A 10 -0.41 14.72 18.82
CA LYS A 10 -0.82 13.36 19.11
C LYS A 10 0.41 12.47 19.30
N LYS A 11 0.64 11.97 20.52
CA LYS A 11 1.76 11.04 20.78
C LYS A 11 1.52 9.75 19.98
N LEU A 12 2.46 9.41 19.10
CA LEU A 12 2.48 8.12 18.41
C LEU A 12 2.54 6.97 19.43
N GLY A 13 1.81 5.89 19.15
CA GLY A 13 1.87 4.67 19.96
C GLY A 13 3.28 4.06 19.97
N PHE A 14 3.55 3.20 20.95
CA PHE A 14 4.87 2.57 21.09
C PHE A 14 5.31 1.81 19.84
N LEU A 15 4.42 1.02 19.23
CA LEU A 15 4.71 0.28 17.99
C LEU A 15 4.96 1.23 16.81
N ASP A 16 4.09 2.21 16.58
CA ASP A 16 4.23 3.19 15.50
C ASP A 16 5.52 4.01 15.62
N ARG A 17 5.96 4.31 16.85
CA ARG A 17 7.19 5.06 17.12
C ARG A 17 8.44 4.28 16.77
N PHE A 18 8.46 2.98 17.06
CA PHE A 18 9.60 2.09 16.80
C PHE A 18 9.39 1.21 15.58
N LEU A 19 8.49 1.58 14.68
CA LEU A 19 8.07 0.74 13.56
C LEU A 19 9.24 0.33 12.67
N THR A 20 10.18 1.23 12.40
CA THR A 20 11.40 0.94 11.65
C THR A 20 12.27 -0.12 12.33
N LEU A 21 12.48 0.01 13.64
CA LEU A 21 13.23 -0.97 14.43
C LEU A 21 12.56 -2.35 14.38
N TRP A 22 11.24 -2.40 14.55
CA TRP A 22 10.49 -3.65 14.47
C TRP A 22 10.57 -4.31 13.09
N ILE A 23 10.54 -3.51 12.01
CA ILE A 23 10.74 -4.01 10.64
C ILE A 23 12.12 -4.65 10.51
N PHE A 24 13.18 -3.97 10.95
CA PHE A 24 14.55 -4.53 10.86
C PHE A 24 14.73 -5.78 11.73
N LEU A 25 14.16 -5.80 12.93
CA LEU A 25 14.19 -6.99 13.80
C LEU A 25 13.43 -8.16 13.16
N ALA A 26 12.26 -7.92 12.58
CA ALA A 26 11.48 -8.94 11.90
C ALA A 26 12.18 -9.47 10.64
N MET A 27 12.79 -8.58 9.84
CA MET A 27 13.59 -8.96 8.67
C MET A 27 14.80 -9.81 9.09
N GLY A 28 15.57 -9.35 10.08
CA GLY A 28 16.74 -10.07 10.57
C GLY A 28 16.37 -11.43 11.15
N PHE A 29 15.30 -11.49 11.95
CA PHE A 29 14.78 -12.74 12.49
C PHE A 29 14.30 -13.71 11.39
N GLY A 30 13.58 -13.21 10.38
CA GLY A 30 13.13 -14.00 9.24
C GLY A 30 14.28 -14.59 8.43
N VAL A 31 15.32 -13.78 8.15
CA VAL A 31 16.54 -14.25 7.46
C VAL A 31 17.27 -15.28 8.31
N LEU A 32 17.45 -15.05 9.61
CA LEU A 32 18.11 -16.00 10.51
C LEU A 32 17.38 -17.35 10.56
N LEU A 33 16.05 -17.33 10.64
CA LEU A 33 15.25 -18.56 10.58
C LEU A 33 15.38 -19.26 9.22
N GLY A 34 15.32 -18.52 8.11
CA GLY A 34 15.47 -19.09 6.77
C GLY A 34 16.84 -19.74 6.53
N VAL A 35 17.90 -19.16 7.10
CA VAL A 35 19.27 -19.72 7.00
C VAL A 35 19.48 -20.88 7.98
N ALA A 36 18.90 -20.83 9.18
CA ALA A 36 19.08 -21.88 10.19
C ALA A 36 18.25 -23.15 9.90
N PHE A 37 17.07 -23.00 9.30
CA PHE A 37 16.11 -24.09 9.05
C PHE A 37 15.56 -24.07 7.62
N PRO A 38 16.41 -24.18 6.58
CA PRO A 38 16.00 -23.94 5.20
C PRO A 38 14.90 -24.90 4.73
N SER A 39 15.04 -26.21 4.96
CA SER A 39 14.08 -27.22 4.50
C SER A 39 12.74 -27.15 5.24
N GLN A 40 12.75 -26.80 6.52
CA GLN A 40 11.53 -26.64 7.31
C GLN A 40 10.75 -25.39 6.88
N ILE A 41 11.44 -24.28 6.61
CA ILE A 41 10.81 -23.04 6.16
C ILE A 41 10.30 -23.17 4.72
N GLU A 42 11.04 -23.86 3.85
CA GLU A 42 10.61 -24.13 2.46
C GLU A 42 9.34 -24.99 2.44
N SER A 43 9.33 -26.13 3.13
CA SER A 43 8.13 -26.98 3.23
C SER A 43 6.92 -26.28 3.85
N LEU A 44 7.15 -25.42 4.86
CA LEU A 44 6.10 -24.58 5.43
C LEU A 44 5.55 -23.60 4.40
N ASN A 45 6.41 -22.91 3.66
CA ASN A 45 6.01 -21.95 2.64
C ASN A 45 5.21 -22.63 1.52
N GLU A 46 5.64 -23.81 1.06
CA GLU A 46 4.91 -24.59 0.06
C GLU A 46 3.53 -25.01 0.56
N SER A 47 3.42 -25.50 1.79
CA SER A 47 2.14 -25.91 2.39
C SER A 47 1.13 -24.76 2.54
N MET A 48 1.61 -23.52 2.62
CA MET A 48 0.80 -22.31 2.79
C MET A 48 0.67 -21.49 1.50
N THR A 49 1.21 -21.97 0.39
CA THR A 49 1.11 -21.32 -0.93
C THR A 49 0.04 -22.01 -1.76
N VAL A 50 -0.92 -21.23 -2.25
CA VAL A 50 -1.97 -21.72 -3.14
C VAL A 50 -1.83 -20.97 -4.46
N GLY A 51 -1.46 -21.69 -5.52
CA GLY A 51 -1.14 -21.08 -6.81
C GLY A 51 0.09 -20.18 -6.70
N SER A 52 -0.06 -18.91 -7.05
CA SER A 52 0.99 -17.88 -6.94
C SER A 52 0.97 -17.11 -5.61
N THR A 53 0.02 -17.39 -4.72
CA THR A 53 -0.23 -16.56 -3.54
C THR A 53 0.04 -17.31 -2.23
N ASN A 54 0.91 -16.72 -1.40
CA ASN A 54 1.11 -17.16 -0.03
C ASN A 54 -0.02 -16.65 0.86
N VAL A 55 -0.78 -17.57 1.47
CA VAL A 55 -2.01 -17.25 2.23
C VAL A 55 -1.71 -16.38 3.47
N PRO A 56 -0.73 -16.70 4.34
CA PRO A 56 -0.35 -15.82 5.45
C PRO A 56 0.02 -14.41 5.03
N LEU A 57 0.79 -14.28 3.94
CA LEU A 57 1.18 -12.97 3.41
C LEU A 57 -0.06 -12.20 2.95
N ALA A 58 -0.97 -12.84 2.22
CA ALA A 58 -2.21 -12.22 1.76
C ALA A 58 -3.09 -11.73 2.93
N ILE A 59 -3.27 -12.57 3.96
CA ILE A 59 -4.01 -12.20 5.17
C ILE A 59 -3.33 -11.01 5.86
N GLY A 60 -2.02 -11.03 6.02
CA GLY A 60 -1.25 -9.94 6.63
C GLY A 60 -1.43 -8.61 5.88
N LEU A 61 -1.36 -8.65 4.54
CA LEU A 61 -1.58 -7.49 3.68
C LEU A 61 -3.01 -6.95 3.79
N ILE A 62 -4.03 -7.82 3.77
CA ILE A 62 -5.43 -7.40 3.91
C ILE A 62 -5.67 -6.77 5.29
N LEU A 63 -5.17 -7.40 6.35
CA LEU A 63 -5.32 -6.91 7.73
C LEU A 63 -4.66 -5.55 7.95
N MET A 64 -3.49 -5.29 7.36
CA MET A 64 -2.85 -3.98 7.48
C MET A 64 -3.56 -2.89 6.66
N MET A 65 -4.18 -3.25 5.53
CA MET A 65 -4.83 -2.29 4.62
C MET A 65 -6.25 -1.91 5.02
N TYR A 66 -6.96 -2.82 5.71
CA TYR A 66 -8.33 -2.58 6.13
C TYR A 66 -8.50 -1.34 7.03
N PRO A 67 -7.69 -1.11 8.09
CA PRO A 67 -7.93 0.00 9.02
C PRO A 67 -7.82 1.40 8.40
N PRO A 68 -6.81 1.72 7.56
CA PRO A 68 -6.77 2.99 6.85
C PRO A 68 -7.98 3.20 5.94
N LEU A 69 -8.38 2.17 5.18
CA LEU A 69 -9.48 2.26 4.21
C LEU A 69 -10.85 2.40 4.89
N ALA A 70 -11.09 1.69 5.99
CA ALA A 70 -12.34 1.82 6.77
C ALA A 70 -12.57 3.25 7.34
N LYS A 71 -11.51 4.07 7.43
CA LYS A 71 -11.60 5.47 7.89
C LYS A 71 -11.93 6.46 6.77
N VAL A 72 -11.84 6.06 5.51
CA VAL A 72 -11.91 6.97 4.34
C VAL A 72 -13.33 7.44 4.08
N ASN A 73 -13.52 8.74 3.81
CA ASN A 73 -14.76 9.22 3.23
C ASN A 73 -14.89 9.03 1.72
N TYR A 74 -15.42 7.88 1.31
CA TYR A 74 -15.63 7.53 -0.10
C TYR A 74 -16.49 8.55 -0.88
N GLY A 75 -17.43 9.26 -0.23
CA GLY A 75 -18.22 10.31 -0.87
C GLY A 75 -17.42 11.57 -1.23
N LEU A 76 -16.24 11.75 -0.62
CA LEU A 76 -15.34 12.88 -0.87
C LEU A 76 -14.19 12.54 -1.82
N MET A 77 -13.95 11.27 -2.13
CA MET A 77 -12.87 10.83 -3.02
C MET A 77 -12.99 11.44 -4.42
N GLY A 78 -14.22 11.58 -4.94
CA GLY A 78 -14.44 12.21 -6.25
C GLY A 78 -13.95 13.65 -6.33
N LYS A 79 -14.00 14.41 -5.23
CA LYS A 79 -13.48 15.78 -5.17
C LYS A 79 -11.96 15.84 -5.25
N VAL A 80 -11.28 14.83 -4.71
CA VAL A 80 -9.81 14.73 -4.80
C VAL A 80 -9.36 14.55 -6.24
N LEU A 81 -10.05 13.70 -7.00
CA LEU A 81 -9.69 13.44 -8.40
C LEU A 81 -9.88 14.68 -9.30
N GLN A 82 -10.60 15.70 -8.84
CA GLN A 82 -10.74 16.99 -9.54
C GLN A 82 -9.54 17.92 -9.29
N ASP A 83 -8.73 17.68 -8.26
CA ASP A 83 -7.47 18.41 -8.04
C ASP A 83 -6.42 17.95 -9.06
N LYS A 84 -6.41 18.64 -10.20
CA LYS A 84 -5.49 18.36 -11.30
C LYS A 84 -4.03 18.49 -10.90
N GLN A 85 -3.70 19.38 -9.97
CA GLN A 85 -2.31 19.58 -9.56
C GLN A 85 -1.81 18.37 -8.77
N ALA A 86 -2.59 17.91 -7.79
CA ALA A 86 -2.24 16.73 -6.99
C ALA A 86 -2.19 15.46 -7.86
N VAL A 87 -3.18 15.27 -8.74
CA VAL A 87 -3.24 14.12 -9.64
C VAL A 87 -2.07 14.11 -10.61
N THR A 88 -1.78 15.25 -11.27
CA THR A 88 -0.68 15.34 -12.24
C THR A 88 0.66 15.11 -11.56
N LEU A 89 0.89 15.72 -10.40
CA LEU A 89 2.12 15.51 -9.64
C LEU A 89 2.30 14.03 -9.27
N SER A 90 1.25 13.37 -8.79
CA SER A 90 1.29 11.94 -8.48
C SER A 90 1.63 11.11 -9.71
N LEU A 91 0.98 11.36 -10.84
CA LEU A 91 1.21 10.58 -12.05
C LEU A 91 2.63 10.79 -12.60
N VAL A 92 3.12 12.02 -12.64
CA VAL A 92 4.49 12.32 -13.10
C VAL A 92 5.52 11.67 -12.19
N MET A 93 5.37 11.79 -10.87
CA MET A 93 6.33 11.20 -9.93
C MET A 93 6.33 9.68 -10.00
N ASN A 94 5.15 9.07 -10.09
CA ASN A 94 5.01 7.63 -10.07
C ASN A 94 5.36 6.98 -11.41
N TRP A 95 4.99 7.57 -12.55
CA TRP A 95 5.07 6.91 -13.85
C TRP A 95 6.18 7.43 -14.76
N LEU A 96 6.82 8.55 -14.40
CA LEU A 96 7.95 9.08 -15.14
C LEU A 96 9.22 9.12 -14.27
N VAL A 97 9.19 9.91 -13.20
CA VAL A 97 10.39 10.15 -12.38
C VAL A 97 10.86 8.86 -11.71
N GLY A 98 9.96 8.15 -11.04
CA GLY A 98 10.32 6.94 -10.31
C GLY A 98 10.86 5.81 -11.18
N PRO A 99 10.22 5.44 -12.31
CA PRO A 99 10.74 4.41 -13.22
C PRO A 99 12.11 4.75 -13.78
N ILE A 100 12.31 6.00 -14.21
CA ILE A 100 13.59 6.46 -14.75
C ILE A 100 14.66 6.41 -13.66
N LEU A 101 14.35 6.91 -12.46
CA LEU A 101 15.28 6.87 -11.33
C LEU A 101 15.69 5.44 -11.00
N MET A 102 14.72 4.54 -10.86
CA MET A 102 14.97 3.15 -10.50
C MET A 102 15.73 2.41 -11.58
N PHE A 103 15.46 2.70 -12.86
CA PHE A 103 16.22 2.16 -13.99
C PHE A 103 17.69 2.61 -13.95
N VAL A 104 17.94 3.91 -13.76
CA VAL A 104 19.31 4.44 -13.66
C VAL A 104 20.04 3.81 -12.48
N LEU A 105 19.41 3.70 -11.31
CA LEU A 105 20.00 3.05 -10.15
C LEU A 105 20.31 1.57 -10.41
N ALA A 106 19.39 0.84 -11.05
CA ALA A 106 19.58 -0.56 -11.37
C ALA A 106 20.77 -0.78 -12.32
N LEU A 107 20.87 0.01 -13.40
CA LEU A 107 22.01 -0.08 -14.32
C LEU A 107 23.34 0.30 -13.67
N THR A 108 23.33 1.33 -12.80
CA THR A 108 24.55 1.87 -12.19
C THR A 108 25.13 0.92 -11.15
N PHE A 109 24.28 0.29 -10.34
CA PHE A 109 24.72 -0.50 -9.18
C PHE A 109 24.61 -2.02 -9.37
N LEU A 110 23.78 -2.49 -10.31
CA LEU A 110 23.50 -3.93 -10.49
C LEU A 110 23.73 -4.41 -11.93
N GLY A 111 24.47 -3.65 -12.74
CA GLY A 111 24.74 -4.00 -14.14
C GLY A 111 25.40 -5.37 -14.33
N ASP A 112 26.19 -5.82 -13.36
CA ASP A 112 26.89 -7.11 -13.38
C ASP A 112 25.98 -8.30 -13.01
N GLU A 113 24.79 -8.03 -12.44
CA GLU A 113 23.83 -9.04 -11.98
C GLU A 113 22.45 -8.83 -12.63
N PRO A 114 22.23 -9.33 -13.87
CA PRO A 114 21.03 -9.04 -14.65
C PRO A 114 19.72 -9.43 -13.97
N SER A 115 19.73 -10.49 -13.16
CA SER A 115 18.54 -10.97 -12.41
C SER A 115 18.14 -9.98 -11.32
N LEU A 116 19.10 -9.48 -10.53
CA LEU A 116 18.86 -8.47 -9.49
C LEU A 116 18.50 -7.12 -10.10
N MET A 117 19.17 -6.72 -11.17
CA MET A 117 18.85 -5.52 -11.94
C MET A 117 17.37 -5.54 -12.39
N THR A 118 16.94 -6.66 -12.99
CA THR A 118 15.55 -6.85 -13.43
C THR A 118 14.58 -6.78 -12.26
N GLY A 119 14.89 -7.43 -11.13
CA GLY A 119 14.08 -7.36 -9.92
C GLY A 119 13.92 -5.94 -9.37
N VAL A 120 15.00 -5.17 -9.32
CA VAL A 120 14.97 -3.75 -8.88
C VAL A 120 14.16 -2.89 -9.83
N ILE A 121 14.28 -3.09 -11.15
CA ILE A 121 13.46 -2.41 -12.15
C ILE A 121 11.98 -2.76 -11.94
N LEU A 122 11.63 -4.05 -11.80
CA LEU A 122 10.25 -4.48 -11.55
C LEU A 122 9.64 -3.83 -10.30
N ILE A 123 10.37 -3.83 -9.19
CA ILE A 123 9.95 -3.14 -7.95
C ILE A 123 9.79 -1.62 -8.20
N GLY A 124 10.69 -1.04 -8.99
CA GLY A 124 10.64 0.37 -9.37
C GLY A 124 9.48 0.75 -10.28
N LEU A 125 8.97 -0.18 -11.08
CA LEU A 125 7.78 -0.01 -11.91
C LEU A 125 6.49 -0.27 -11.13
N ALA A 126 6.53 -1.21 -10.18
CA ALA A 126 5.39 -1.54 -9.34
C ALA A 126 5.12 -0.39 -8.36
N ARG A 127 3.89 0.11 -8.31
CA ARG A 127 3.55 1.23 -7.42
C ARG A 127 2.93 0.68 -6.15
N CYS A 128 3.77 0.57 -5.12
CA CYS A 128 3.31 0.22 -3.81
C CYS A 128 2.57 1.40 -3.18
N ILE A 129 1.28 1.19 -2.94
CA ILE A 129 0.34 2.21 -2.50
C ILE A 129 -0.26 1.88 -1.12
N ALA A 130 -0.23 0.60 -0.72
CA ALA A 130 -0.79 0.12 0.53
C ALA A 130 -0.09 0.74 1.75
N MET A 131 1.24 0.69 1.77
CA MET A 131 2.01 1.21 2.90
C MET A 131 1.91 2.74 3.02
N VAL A 132 1.76 3.44 1.88
CA VAL A 132 1.57 4.89 1.84
C VAL A 132 0.30 5.31 2.59
N LEU A 133 -0.78 4.53 2.57
CA LEU A 133 -1.99 4.83 3.36
C LEU A 133 -1.74 4.81 4.86
N VAL A 134 -0.96 3.84 5.34
CA VAL A 134 -0.59 3.72 6.75
C VAL A 134 0.31 4.89 7.15
N TRP A 135 1.35 5.18 6.36
CA TRP A 135 2.23 6.32 6.62
C TRP A 135 1.49 7.66 6.57
N ASN A 136 0.58 7.83 5.63
CA ASN A 136 -0.26 9.02 5.52
C ASN A 136 -1.16 9.18 6.76
N ASP A 137 -1.79 8.10 7.25
CA ASP A 137 -2.60 8.14 8.49
C ASP A 137 -1.74 8.44 9.73
N ILE A 138 -0.53 7.86 9.82
CA ILE A 138 0.42 8.12 10.91
C ILE A 138 0.94 9.56 10.87
N GLY A 139 1.22 10.08 9.67
CA GLY A 139 1.68 11.46 9.43
C GLY A 139 0.59 12.52 9.55
N GLY A 140 -0.65 12.14 9.85
CA GLY A 140 -1.77 13.07 9.96
C GLY A 140 -2.24 13.65 8.62
N GLY A 141 -1.87 13.01 7.51
CA GLY A 141 -2.27 13.39 6.17
C GLY A 141 -3.75 13.14 5.88
N ASN A 142 -4.22 13.68 4.76
CA ASN A 142 -5.61 13.55 4.35
C ASN A 142 -5.87 12.14 3.81
N LYS A 143 -6.81 11.42 4.42
CA LYS A 143 -7.09 10.00 4.12
C LYS A 143 -7.79 9.83 2.79
N GLU A 144 -8.70 10.74 2.46
CA GLU A 144 -9.43 10.78 1.21
C GLU A 144 -8.45 11.00 0.04
N TYR A 145 -7.47 11.90 0.22
CA TYR A 145 -6.41 12.10 -0.76
C TYR A 145 -5.56 10.85 -0.95
N GLY A 146 -5.09 10.26 0.15
CA GLY A 146 -4.33 9.01 0.12
C GLY A 146 -5.10 7.92 -0.64
N ALA A 147 -6.34 7.65 -0.25
CA ALA A 147 -7.16 6.60 -0.86
C ALA A 147 -7.48 6.85 -2.33
N ALA A 148 -7.74 8.10 -2.73
CA ALA A 148 -8.05 8.44 -4.12
C ALA A 148 -6.81 8.30 -5.01
N LEU A 149 -5.66 8.78 -4.57
CA LEU A 149 -4.40 8.64 -5.31
C LEU A 149 -3.96 7.17 -5.39
N VAL A 150 -4.15 6.40 -4.32
CA VAL A 150 -3.92 4.94 -4.29
C VAL A 150 -4.78 4.27 -5.37
N ALA A 151 -6.09 4.49 -5.37
CA ALA A 151 -7.01 3.90 -6.35
C ALA A 151 -6.67 4.31 -7.79
N LEU A 152 -6.36 5.59 -8.02
CA LEU A 152 -5.96 6.09 -9.34
C LEU A 152 -4.68 5.40 -9.85
N ASN A 153 -3.66 5.28 -9.00
CA ASN A 153 -2.41 4.65 -9.38
C ASN A 153 -2.58 3.15 -9.62
N SER A 154 -3.50 2.46 -8.95
CA SER A 154 -3.80 1.05 -9.23
C SER A 154 -4.39 0.84 -10.62
N VAL A 155 -5.34 1.69 -11.02
CA VAL A 155 -5.94 1.62 -12.36
C VAL A 155 -4.87 1.87 -13.42
N PHE A 156 -4.06 2.91 -13.21
CA PHE A 156 -2.97 3.21 -14.12
C PHE A 156 -1.91 2.09 -14.16
N GLN A 157 -1.64 1.46 -13.02
CA GLN A 157 -0.74 0.32 -12.93
C GLN A 157 -1.25 -0.86 -13.73
N ILE A 158 -2.52 -1.23 -13.57
CA ILE A 158 -3.11 -2.29 -14.38
C ILE A 158 -2.85 -1.93 -15.85
N ILE A 159 -3.27 -0.75 -16.33
CA ILE A 159 -3.16 -0.37 -17.76
C ILE A 159 -1.73 -0.33 -18.30
N THR A 160 -0.77 0.17 -17.53
CA THR A 160 0.55 0.55 -18.08
C THR A 160 1.69 -0.37 -17.67
N TYR A 161 1.53 -1.20 -16.65
CA TYR A 161 2.64 -1.95 -16.08
C TYR A 161 3.24 -2.96 -17.07
N SER A 162 2.43 -3.74 -17.79
CA SER A 162 2.95 -4.66 -18.81
C SER A 162 3.76 -3.95 -19.90
N PHE A 163 3.28 -2.77 -20.34
CA PHE A 163 4.01 -1.96 -21.32
C PHE A 163 5.34 -1.43 -20.76
N LEU A 164 5.33 -0.91 -19.54
CA LEU A 164 6.54 -0.40 -18.89
C LEU A 164 7.54 -1.49 -18.58
N ALA A 165 7.11 -2.66 -18.13
CA ALA A 165 7.97 -3.82 -17.90
C ALA A 165 8.68 -4.23 -19.19
N TRP A 166 7.94 -4.36 -20.29
CA TRP A 166 8.53 -4.62 -21.62
C TRP A 166 9.54 -3.54 -22.03
N LEU A 167 9.19 -2.26 -21.88
CA LEU A 167 10.07 -1.16 -22.28
C LEU A 167 11.36 -1.14 -21.44
N PHE A 168 11.27 -1.22 -20.12
CA PHE A 168 12.40 -1.03 -19.21
C PHE A 168 13.24 -2.29 -18.97
N ILE A 169 12.72 -3.48 -19.25
CA ILE A 169 13.43 -4.76 -19.02
C ILE A 169 13.87 -5.41 -20.34
N THR A 170 13.06 -5.31 -21.39
CA THR A 170 13.36 -5.97 -22.67
C THR A 170 14.01 -5.00 -23.66
N VAL A 171 13.50 -3.77 -23.79
CA VAL A 171 13.92 -2.85 -24.88
C VAL A 171 15.05 -1.91 -24.49
N LEU A 172 15.01 -1.31 -23.30
CA LEU A 172 15.98 -0.29 -22.89
C LEU A 172 17.35 -0.85 -22.51
N PRO A 173 17.50 -1.93 -21.70
CA PRO A 173 18.82 -2.41 -21.27
C PRO A 173 19.81 -2.70 -22.42
N PRO A 174 19.39 -3.35 -23.54
CA PRO A 174 20.27 -3.55 -24.71
C PRO A 174 20.84 -2.26 -25.31
N LYS A 175 20.10 -1.15 -25.25
CA LYS A 175 20.57 0.15 -25.76
C LYS A 175 21.68 0.76 -24.91
N PHE A 176 21.84 0.30 -23.67
CA PHE A 176 22.88 0.73 -22.74
C PHE A 176 23.97 -0.32 -22.55
N GLY A 177 24.00 -1.38 -23.37
CA GLY A 177 25.02 -2.43 -23.32
C GLY A 177 24.72 -3.58 -22.35
N PHE A 178 23.51 -3.65 -21.79
CA PHE A 178 23.09 -4.71 -20.86
C PHE A 178 22.19 -5.74 -21.54
N GLN A 179 22.12 -6.95 -20.99
CA GLN A 179 21.20 -7.96 -21.51
C GLN A 179 19.75 -7.62 -21.14
N GLY A 180 18.88 -7.54 -22.14
CA GLY A 180 17.44 -7.47 -21.93
C GLY A 180 16.88 -8.84 -21.56
N GLN A 181 15.90 -8.87 -20.68
CA GLN A 181 15.17 -10.10 -20.33
C GLN A 181 13.73 -10.00 -20.83
N VAL A 182 13.19 -11.13 -21.31
CA VAL A 182 11.77 -11.23 -21.63
C VAL A 182 11.06 -11.66 -20.35
N VAL A 183 10.23 -10.77 -19.81
CA VAL A 183 9.37 -11.08 -18.68
C VAL A 183 7.94 -10.96 -19.20
N ASP A 184 7.28 -12.10 -19.40
CA ASP A 184 5.88 -12.15 -19.78
C ASP A 184 5.03 -11.85 -18.55
N ILE A 185 4.59 -10.60 -18.42
CA ILE A 185 3.69 -10.18 -17.35
C ILE A 185 2.34 -9.88 -17.97
N SER A 186 1.37 -10.76 -17.71
CA SER A 186 0.04 -10.56 -18.24
C SER A 186 -0.70 -9.46 -17.47
N MET A 187 -1.47 -8.70 -18.23
CA MET A 187 -2.43 -7.73 -17.72
C MET A 187 -3.41 -8.36 -16.70
N ALA A 188 -3.80 -9.61 -16.97
CA ALA A 188 -4.77 -10.35 -16.17
C ALA A 188 -4.21 -10.69 -14.77
N GLU A 189 -2.96 -11.15 -14.68
CA GLU A 189 -2.31 -11.47 -13.39
C GLU A 189 -2.15 -10.23 -12.51
N ILE A 190 -1.81 -9.09 -13.12
CA ILE A 190 -1.71 -7.80 -12.41
C ILE A 190 -3.08 -7.40 -11.88
N ALA A 191 -4.12 -7.48 -12.73
CA ALA A 191 -5.48 -7.17 -12.34
C ALA A 191 -5.98 -8.07 -11.21
N GLU A 192 -5.75 -9.38 -11.29
CA GLU A 192 -6.08 -10.34 -10.25
C GLU A 192 -5.39 -10.00 -8.92
N SER A 193 -4.08 -9.77 -8.96
CA SER A 193 -3.29 -9.41 -7.77
C SER A 193 -3.80 -8.11 -7.14
N VAL A 194 -4.05 -7.08 -7.93
CA VAL A 194 -4.59 -5.79 -7.44
C VAL A 194 -6.00 -5.97 -6.87
N MET A 195 -6.85 -6.78 -7.50
CA MET A 195 -8.20 -7.05 -6.99
C MET A 195 -8.19 -7.80 -5.66
N ILE A 196 -7.29 -8.77 -5.49
CA ILE A 196 -7.15 -9.51 -4.24
C ILE A 196 -6.59 -8.60 -3.14
N TYR A 197 -5.42 -7.99 -3.38
CA TYR A 197 -4.70 -7.28 -2.32
C TYR A 197 -5.24 -5.88 -2.02
N LEU A 198 -5.85 -5.20 -3.00
CA LEU A 198 -6.43 -3.87 -2.80
C LEU A 198 -7.95 -3.88 -2.89
N GLY A 199 -8.52 -4.58 -3.86
CA GLY A 199 -9.97 -4.62 -4.08
C GLY A 199 -10.73 -5.15 -2.87
N ILE A 200 -10.28 -6.25 -2.26
CA ILE A 200 -10.91 -6.84 -1.07
C ILE A 200 -10.88 -5.87 0.13
N PRO A 201 -9.72 -5.33 0.57
CA PRO A 201 -9.69 -4.35 1.65
C PRO A 201 -10.51 -3.09 1.36
N PHE A 202 -10.53 -2.63 0.11
CA PHE A 202 -11.29 -1.45 -0.29
C PHE A 202 -12.79 -1.67 -0.17
N LEU A 203 -13.28 -2.81 -0.68
CA LEU A 203 -14.69 -3.20 -0.56
C LEU A 203 -15.09 -3.41 0.90
N ALA A 204 -14.24 -4.10 1.68
CA ALA A 204 -14.46 -4.30 3.11
C ALA A 204 -14.53 -2.96 3.86
N GLY A 205 -13.61 -2.03 3.59
CA GLY A 205 -13.62 -0.68 4.17
C GLY A 205 -14.88 0.10 3.81
N PHE A 206 -15.29 0.05 2.54
CA PHE A 206 -16.49 0.71 2.04
C PHE A 206 -17.77 0.18 2.71
N LEU A 207 -17.95 -1.14 2.71
CA LEU A 207 -19.12 -1.79 3.29
C LEU A 207 -19.20 -1.56 4.80
N SER A 208 -18.08 -1.77 5.51
CA SER A 208 -18.00 -1.51 6.95
C SER A 208 -18.41 -0.09 7.28
N ARG A 209 -17.91 0.90 6.54
CA ARG A 209 -18.26 2.31 6.76
C ARG A 209 -19.71 2.61 6.43
N LYS A 210 -20.24 2.10 5.33
CA LYS A 210 -21.65 2.28 4.94
C LYS A 210 -22.60 1.74 6.00
N ILE A 211 -22.33 0.54 6.52
CA ILE A 211 -23.13 -0.10 7.58
C ILE A 211 -23.00 0.67 8.91
N LEU A 212 -21.79 1.10 9.28
CA LEU A 212 -21.55 1.85 10.52
C LEU A 212 -22.23 3.23 10.50
N VAL A 213 -22.16 3.96 9.39
CA VAL A 213 -22.83 5.25 9.23
C VAL A 213 -24.34 5.08 9.31
N ALA A 214 -24.90 4.05 8.66
CA ALA A 214 -26.33 3.76 8.72
C ALA A 214 -26.81 3.41 10.14
N LYS A 215 -26.00 2.69 10.93
CA LYS A 215 -26.36 2.25 12.30
C LYS A 215 -26.09 3.27 13.40
N LYS A 216 -25.04 4.09 13.28
CA LYS A 216 -24.54 4.97 14.38
C LYS A 216 -24.45 6.44 14.00
N GLY A 217 -24.72 6.81 12.75
CA GLY A 217 -24.54 8.15 12.24
C GLY A 217 -23.08 8.51 11.92
N GLU A 218 -22.91 9.57 11.14
CA GLU A 218 -21.62 9.97 10.56
C GLU A 218 -20.61 10.47 11.61
N GLN A 219 -21.09 11.21 12.62
CA GLN A 219 -20.24 11.70 13.73
C GLN A 219 -19.73 10.58 14.63
N CYS A 220 -20.52 9.52 14.83
CA CYS A 220 -20.08 8.39 15.64
C CYS A 220 -19.11 7.50 14.87
N THR A 221 -19.35 7.27 13.58
CA THR A 221 -18.45 6.46 12.73
C THR A 221 -17.08 7.11 12.55
N THR A 222 -17.03 8.43 12.40
CA THR A 222 -15.77 9.20 12.36
C THR A 222 -15.00 9.09 13.67
N ARG A 223 -15.69 9.07 14.83
CA ARG A 223 -15.07 8.84 16.14
C ARG A 223 -14.64 7.39 16.36
N LEU A 224 -15.43 6.40 15.94
CA LEU A 224 -15.12 4.97 16.09
C LEU A 224 -13.91 4.58 15.24
N SER A 225 -13.90 5.00 13.98
CA SER A 225 -12.82 4.72 13.03
C SER A 225 -11.49 5.38 13.44
N SER A 226 -11.53 6.36 14.34
CA SER A 226 -10.31 6.93 14.91
C SER A 226 -9.53 6.00 15.83
N LEU A 227 -10.11 4.88 16.33
CA LEU A 227 -9.58 3.72 17.13
C LEU A 227 -8.36 3.95 18.06
N ARG A 228 -8.07 5.20 18.38
CA ARG A 228 -6.90 5.69 19.11
C ARG A 228 -7.33 6.65 20.22
N TYR A 229 -8.64 6.65 20.55
CA TYR A 229 -9.25 7.36 21.67
C TYR A 229 -9.62 6.37 22.79
N PRO A 230 -9.45 6.75 24.07
CA PRO A 230 -9.76 5.87 25.20
C PRO A 230 -11.23 5.41 25.17
N ARG A 231 -11.45 4.14 25.53
CA ARG A 231 -12.76 3.46 25.62
C ARG A 231 -13.85 4.28 26.33
N SER A 232 -13.46 5.17 27.26
CA SER A 232 -14.38 6.02 28.03
C SER A 232 -15.21 7.03 27.21
N ARG A 233 -14.79 7.39 25.98
CA ARG A 233 -15.60 8.26 25.08
C ARG A 233 -16.45 7.50 24.05
N LEU A 234 -16.25 6.19 23.90
CA LEU A 234 -17.01 5.34 22.99
C LEU A 234 -18.42 5.01 23.51
N SER A 235 -18.66 5.16 24.82
CA SER A 235 -19.96 4.91 25.45
C SER A 235 -21.06 5.91 25.08
N ARG A 236 -20.73 7.11 24.58
CA ARG A 236 -21.71 8.14 24.16
C ARG A 236 -22.24 7.95 22.73
N CYS A 237 -21.94 6.80 22.13
CA CYS A 237 -22.15 6.51 20.71
C CYS A 237 -23.14 5.35 20.50
N LEU A 238 -23.74 4.86 21.59
CA LEU A 238 -24.88 3.96 21.54
C LEU A 238 -26.15 4.78 21.28
N PRO A 239 -27.11 4.27 20.48
CA PRO A 239 -28.43 4.89 20.44
C PRO A 239 -29.00 4.96 21.86
N PRO A 240 -29.80 5.98 22.21
CA PRO A 240 -30.47 5.98 23.50
C PRO A 240 -31.27 4.67 23.59
N SER A 241 -30.95 3.87 24.60
CA SER A 241 -31.79 2.76 25.00
C SER A 241 -33.14 3.35 25.35
N TYR A 242 -34.16 3.05 24.53
CA TYR A 242 -35.55 3.26 24.90
C TYR A 242 -35.91 2.35 26.07
#